data_AF-A0A7X2XLZ4-F1
#
_entry.id   AF-A0A7X2XLZ4-F1
#
_cell.length_a   1.000
_cell.length_b   1.000
_cell.length_c   1.000
_cell.angle_alpha   90.00
_cell.angle_beta   90.00
_cell.angle_gamma   90.00
#
_symmetry.space_group_name_H-M   'P 1'
#
loop_
_entity.id
_entity.type
_entity.pdbx_description
1 polymer ?
#
loop_
_entity_poly.entity_id
_entity_poly.type
_entity_poly.pdbx_seq_one_letter_code
_entity_poly.pdbx_strand_id
1 'polypeptide(L)' 'MWNKNRQLRKVKKILNQINRRKEEMALLTDEELAAKTQEFKRRLTAGETLDDILVEAFAVVREADKRILGMFPY' A
#
# COMPACT_ATOMS: atom_id res chain seq x y z
N MET A 1 2.93 -25.98 -15.31
CA MET A 1 3.85 -26.16 -14.17
C MET A 1 4.00 -24.83 -13.44
N TRP A 2 3.52 -24.76 -12.19
CA TRP A 2 3.50 -23.53 -11.38
C TRP A 2 4.93 -23.08 -11.07
N ASN A 3 5.41 -22.02 -11.72
CA ASN A 3 6.77 -21.54 -11.54
C ASN A 3 6.83 -20.59 -10.33
N LYS A 4 6.70 -21.16 -9.13
CA LYS A 4 6.63 -20.46 -7.83
C LYS A 4 7.71 -19.37 -7.68
N ASN A 5 8.90 -19.64 -8.20
CA ASN A 5 10.04 -18.71 -8.16
C ASN A 5 9.83 -17.40 -8.94
N ARG A 6 9.03 -17.41 -10.02
CA ARG A 6 8.77 -16.20 -10.81
C ARG A 6 7.72 -15.31 -10.14
N GLN A 7 6.66 -15.90 -9.60
CA GLN A 7 5.63 -15.16 -8.88
C GLN A 7 6.18 -14.56 -7.58
N LEU A 8 6.97 -15.33 -6.82
CA LEU A 8 7.62 -14.83 -5.61
C LEU A 8 8.54 -13.62 -5.89
N ARG A 9 9.27 -13.64 -7.01
CA ARG A 9 10.08 -12.49 -7.44
C ARG A 9 9.24 -11.24 -7.71
N LYS A 10 8.07 -11.38 -8.33
CA LYS A 10 7.15 -10.26 -8.57
C LYS A 10 6.62 -9.67 -7.25
N VAL A 11 6.15 -10.53 -6.34
CA VAL A 11 5.63 -10.11 -5.03
C VAL A 11 6.72 -9.41 -4.22
N LYS A 12 7.95 -9.95 -4.19
CA LYS A 12 9.10 -9.30 -3.53
C LYS A 12 9.38 -7.90 -4.08
N LYS A 13 9.23 -7.69 -5.40
CA LYS A 13 9.42 -6.37 -6.02
C LYS A 13 8.34 -5.38 -5.55
N ILE A 14 7.08 -5.81 -5.51
CA ILE A 14 5.96 -4.98 -5.02
C ILE A 14 6.15 -4.66 -3.54
N LEU A 15 6.50 -5.66 -2.71
CA LEU A 15 6.80 -5.48 -1.29
C LEU A 15 7.91 -4.44 -1.07
N ASN A 16 8.97 -4.48 -1.86
CA ASN A 16 10.04 -3.48 -1.78
C ASN A 16 9.55 -2.07 -2.14
N GLN A 17 8.61 -1.93 -3.07
CA GLN A 17 8.01 -0.63 -3.40
C GLN A 17 7.13 -0.12 -2.26
N ILE A 18 6.35 -1.00 -1.63
CA ILE A 18 5.52 -0.67 -0.46
C ILE A 18 6.42 -0.19 0.69
N ASN A 19 7.48 -0.92 1.01
CA ASN A 19 8.41 -0.58 2.10
C ASN A 19 9.08 0.79 1.91
N ARG A 20 9.34 1.20 0.67
CA ARG A 20 9.92 2.52 0.36
C ARG A 20 9.00 3.68 0.67
N ARG A 21 7.68 3.45 0.77
CA ARG A 21 6.69 4.48 1.15
C ARG A 21 6.49 4.59 2.66
N LYS A 22 7.20 3.79 3.47
CA LYS A 22 7.02 3.77 4.93
C LYS A 22 7.20 5.17 5.55
N GLU A 23 8.27 5.87 5.19
CA GLU A 23 8.56 7.21 5.74
C GLU A 23 7.51 8.23 5.28
N GLU A 24 7.11 8.19 4.01
CA GLU A 24 6.04 9.03 3.46
C GLU A 24 4.72 8.85 4.23
N MET A 25 4.28 7.61 4.46
CA MET A 25 3.04 7.35 5.20
C MET A 25 3.14 7.72 6.68
N ALA A 26 4.32 7.54 7.29
CA ALA A 26 4.56 7.89 8.69
C ALA A 26 4.50 9.41 8.95
N LEU A 27 4.76 10.24 7.93
CA LEU A 27 4.68 11.70 8.03
C LEU A 27 3.25 12.24 8.00
N LEU A 28 2.28 11.46 7.52
CA LEU A 28 0.88 11.87 7.44
C LEU A 28 0.24 11.92 8.83
N THR A 29 -0.63 12.90 9.09
CA THR A 29 -1.52 12.85 10.26
C THR A 29 -2.55 11.73 10.12
N ASP A 30 -3.30 11.44 11.19
CA ASP A 30 -4.35 10.42 11.13
C ASP A 30 -5.46 10.81 10.14
N GLU A 31 -5.80 12.10 10.07
CA GLU A 31 -6.77 12.67 9.13
C GLU A 31 -6.28 12.56 7.68
N GLU A 32 -5.00 12.88 7.45
CA GLU A 32 -4.39 12.79 6.12
C GLU A 32 -4.32 11.34 5.64
N LEU A 33 -3.93 10.41 6.53
CA LEU A 33 -3.88 8.98 6.24
C LEU A 33 -5.29 8.43 5.92
N ALA A 34 -6.30 8.83 6.70
CA ALA A 34 -7.69 8.47 6.44
C ALA A 34 -8.21 9.04 5.10
N ALA A 35 -7.82 10.28 4.76
CA ALA A 35 -8.22 10.95 3.53
C ALA A 35 -7.72 10.24 2.26
N LYS A 36 -6.63 9.45 2.34
CA LYS A 36 -6.15 8.61 1.22
C LYS A 36 -7.24 7.66 0.71
N THR A 37 -8.17 7.21 1.58
CA THR A 37 -9.32 6.39 1.16
C THR A 37 -10.18 7.10 0.11
N GLN A 38 -10.48 8.39 0.33
CA GLN A 38 -11.30 9.16 -0.61
C GLN A 38 -10.52 9.48 -1.87
N GLU A 39 -9.21 9.72 -1.75
CA GLU A 39 -8.32 9.88 -2.90
C GLU A 39 -8.33 8.64 -3.81
N PHE A 40 -8.14 7.43 -3.25
CA PHE A 40 -8.15 6.19 -4.02
C PHE A 40 -9.50 5.95 -4.70
N LYS A 41 -10.63 6.19 -4.00
CA LYS A 41 -11.96 6.08 -4.62
C LYS A 41 -12.14 7.02 -5.81
N ARG A 42 -11.66 8.27 -5.69
CA ARG A 42 -11.69 9.23 -6.80
C ARG A 42 -10.82 8.78 -7.97
N ARG A 43 -9.60 8.31 -7.70
CA ARG A 43 -8.65 7.81 -8.72
C ARG A 43 -9.20 6.61 -9.48
N LEU A 44 -9.80 5.65 -8.78
CA LEU A 44 -10.47 4.49 -9.40
C LEU A 44 -11.66 4.92 -10.26
N THR A 45 -12.45 5.91 -9.80
CA THR A 45 -13.56 6.46 -10.60
C THR A 45 -13.06 7.20 -11.83
N ALA A 46 -11.87 7.81 -11.76
CA ALA A 46 -11.20 8.49 -12.87
C ALA A 46 -10.51 7.53 -13.86
N GLY A 47 -10.56 6.22 -13.63
CA GLY A 47 -10.07 5.20 -14.55
C GLY A 47 -8.74 4.55 -14.17
N GLU A 48 -8.14 4.89 -13.02
CA GLU A 48 -7.03 4.10 -12.49
C GLU A 48 -7.49 2.69 -12.11
N THR A 49 -6.59 1.73 -12.24
CA THR A 49 -6.83 0.33 -11.90
C THR A 49 -6.39 0.02 -10.46
N LEU A 50 -6.78 -1.16 -9.96
CA LEU A 50 -6.29 -1.65 -8.68
C LEU A 50 -4.76 -1.83 -8.67
N ASP A 51 -4.16 -2.17 -9.81
CA ASP A 51 -2.70 -2.31 -9.92
C ASP A 51 -1.99 -0.96 -9.81
N ASP A 52 -2.61 0.12 -10.29
CA ASP A 52 -2.05 1.48 -10.24
C ASP A 52 -1.97 2.01 -8.80
N ILE A 53 -2.98 1.69 -7.96
CA ILE A 53 -3.02 2.11 -6.55
C ILE A 53 -2.40 1.10 -5.58
N LEU A 54 -2.08 -0.11 -6.05
CA LEU A 54 -1.73 -1.26 -5.20
C LEU A 54 -0.65 -0.95 -4.16
N VAL A 55 0.47 -0.38 -4.62
CA VAL A 55 1.63 -0.09 -3.76
C VAL A 55 1.29 0.93 -2.69
N GLU A 56 0.57 1.97 -3.08
CA GLU A 56 0.25 3.09 -2.19
C GLU A 56 -0.84 2.70 -1.18
N ALA A 57 -1.89 2.01 -1.64
CA ALA A 57 -2.96 1.52 -0.79
C ALA A 57 -2.44 0.56 0.28
N PHE A 58 -1.54 -0.37 -0.08
CA PHE A 58 -0.92 -1.27 0.90
C PHE A 58 0.01 -0.54 1.88
N ALA A 59 0.70 0.52 1.44
CA ALA A 59 1.51 1.33 2.34
C ALA A 59 0.64 2.07 3.38
N VAL A 60 -0.50 2.61 2.96
CA VAL A 60 -1.49 3.24 3.85
C VAL A 60 -2.02 2.24 4.88
N VAL A 61 -2.41 1.04 4.44
CA VAL A 61 -2.91 -0.01 5.35
C VAL A 61 -1.85 -0.42 6.37
N ARG A 62 -0.58 -0.59 5.96
CA ARG A 62 0.51 -0.92 6.90
C ARG A 62 0.71 0.13 7.98
N GLU A 63 0.60 1.41 7.63
CA GLU A 63 0.71 2.48 8.63
C GLU A 63 -0.52 2.54 9.53
N ALA A 64 -1.72 2.30 8.99
CA ALA A 64 -2.95 2.21 9.77
C ALA A 64 -2.90 1.06 10.79
N ASP A 65 -2.50 -0.15 10.37
CA ASP A 65 -2.32 -1.30 11.25
C ASP A 65 -1.29 -1.02 12.35
N LYS A 66 -0.21 -0.29 12.02
CA LYS A 66 0.82 0.10 12.99
C LYS A 66 0.27 1.06 14.04
N ARG A 67 -0.55 2.04 13.64
CA ARG A 67 -1.12 3.02 14.56
C ARG A 67 -2.22 2.43 15.45
N ILE A 68 -3.08 1.58 14.87
CA ILE A 68 -4.29 1.08 15.54
C ILE A 68 -4.00 -0.20 16.32
N LEU A 69 -3.26 -1.13 15.73
CA LEU A 69 -3.05 -2.48 16.27
C LEU A 69 -1.62 -2.68 16.81
N GLY A 70 -0.71 -1.73 16.58
CA GLY A 70 0.71 -1.90 16.89
C GLY A 70 1.39 -2.96 16.01
N MET A 71 0.76 -3.35 14.89
CA MET A 71 1.25 -4.38 13.98
C MET A 71 1.82 -3.76 12.71
N PHE A 72 2.93 -4.29 12.21
CA PHE A 72 3.47 -3.88 10.91
C PHE A 72 3.55 -5.12 10.01
N PRO A 73 2.49 -5.44 9.25
CA PRO A 73 2.44 -6.64 8.41
C PRO A 73 3.66 -6.70 7.48
N TYR A 74 4.38 -7.82 7.50
CA TYR A 74 5.70 -7.99 6.85
C TYR A 74 5.63 -7.98 5.33
#